data_AF-A0A7C2K2H2-F1
#
_entry.id   AF-A0A7C2K2H2-F1
#
_cell.length_a   1.000
_cell.length_b   1.000
_cell.length_c   1.000
_cell.angle_alpha   90.00
_cell.angle_beta   90.00
_cell.angle_gamma   90.00
#
_symmetry.space_group_name_H-M   'P 1'
#
loop_
_entity.id
_entity.type
_entity.pdbx_description
1 polymer ?
#
loop_
_entity_poly.entity_id
_entity_poly.type
_entity_poly.pdbx_seq_one_letter_code
_entity_poly.pdbx_strand_id
1 'polypeptide(L)'
;MRHCPKGTLEENSRYTLNIDLEHVLTVLKPGRLVSAVSFEMLQKYVKTRSQAIERRGQPVSPMAIRKELSSFSSAWSWGLRMGRVSVPFAHKGLRYPKTTEKPPFRSWKEIERQIACGGLTEVQSSQSRVLRNRIPAARMP
;
A
#
# COMPACT_ATOMS: atom_id res chain seq x y z
N MET A 1 -16.71 2.65 12.06
CA MET A 1 -16.80 3.48 10.84
C MET A 1 -16.44 2.62 9.63
N ARG A 2 -17.43 2.16 8.85
CA ARG A 2 -17.22 1.33 7.63
C ARG A 2 -17.89 1.97 6.41
N HIS A 3 -17.72 3.28 6.20
CA HIS A 3 -18.28 3.92 5.02
C HIS A 3 -17.46 5.12 4.57
N CYS A 4 -16.60 4.91 3.57
CA CYS A 4 -16.18 5.99 2.69
C CYS A 4 -17.38 6.29 1.75
N PRO A 5 -17.78 7.55 1.56
CA PRO A 5 -18.86 7.91 0.64
C PRO A 5 -18.61 7.35 -0.77
N LYS A 6 -19.63 6.74 -1.37
CA LYS A 6 -19.55 6.24 -2.75
C LYS A 6 -19.47 7.44 -3.72
N GLY A 7 -18.60 7.37 -4.72
CA GLY A 7 -18.45 8.39 -5.76
C GLY A 7 -17.32 9.41 -5.57
N THR A 8 -16.66 9.45 -4.41
CA THR A 8 -15.52 10.37 -4.16
C THR A 8 -14.17 9.78 -4.56
N LEU A 9 -14.05 8.45 -4.57
CA LEU A 9 -12.84 7.70 -4.91
C LEU A 9 -13.19 6.62 -5.93
N GLU A 10 -12.27 6.34 -6.87
CA GLU A 10 -12.38 5.19 -7.76
C GLU A 10 -12.51 3.88 -6.96
N GLU A 11 -13.28 2.91 -7.46
CA GLU A 11 -13.56 1.67 -6.74
C GLU A 11 -12.29 0.89 -6.37
N ASN A 12 -11.28 0.87 -7.25
CA ASN A 12 -9.99 0.23 -7.00
C ASN A 12 -9.24 0.87 -5.82
N SER A 13 -9.32 2.20 -5.70
CA SER A 13 -8.73 2.94 -4.58
C SER A 13 -9.48 2.63 -3.28
N ARG A 14 -10.82 2.58 -3.34
CA ARG A 14 -11.67 2.21 -2.19
C ARG A 14 -11.40 0.79 -1.70
N TYR A 15 -11.24 -0.16 -2.63
CA TYR A 15 -10.89 -1.54 -2.34
C TYR A 15 -9.55 -1.64 -1.61
N THR A 16 -8.53 -0.95 -2.12
CA THR A 16 -7.19 -0.93 -1.51
C THR A 16 -7.24 -0.32 -0.10
N LEU A 17 -7.96 0.79 0.09
CA LEU A 17 -8.14 1.41 1.40
C LEU A 17 -8.82 0.49 2.41
N ASN A 18 -9.81 -0.32 1.99
CA ASN A 18 -10.44 -1.29 2.89
C ASN A 18 -9.46 -2.36 3.34
N ILE A 19 -8.65 -2.90 2.42
CA ILE A 19 -7.59 -3.87 2.75
C ILE A 19 -6.60 -3.27 3.75
N ASP A 20 -6.14 -2.04 3.49
CA ASP A 20 -5.21 -1.34 4.37
C ASP A 20 -5.75 -1.23 5.79
N LEU A 21 -7.01 -0.82 5.93
CA LEU A 21 -7.68 -0.69 7.23
C LEU A 21 -7.91 -2.05 7.91
N GLU A 22 -8.28 -3.09 7.16
CA GLU A 22 -8.46 -4.44 7.70
C GLU A 22 -7.15 -5.00 8.26
N HIS A 23 -6.02 -4.79 7.59
CA HIS A 23 -4.71 -5.20 8.10
C HIS A 23 -4.36 -4.51 9.43
N VAL A 24 -4.67 -3.22 9.55
CA VAL A 24 -4.44 -2.48 10.80
C VAL A 24 -5.36 -3.01 11.92
N LEU A 25 -6.65 -3.20 11.63
CA LEU A 25 -7.63 -3.64 12.62
C LEU A 25 -7.42 -5.08 13.08
N THR A 26 -6.98 -5.98 12.19
CA THR A 26 -6.70 -7.38 12.54
C THR A 26 -5.56 -7.49 13.56
N VAL A 27 -4.52 -6.66 13.43
CA VAL A 27 -3.38 -6.66 14.35
C VAL A 27 -3.65 -5.86 15.63
N LEU A 28 -4.33 -4.70 15.54
CA LEU A 28 -4.69 -3.89 16.72
C LEU A 28 -5.86 -4.48 17.54
N LYS A 29 -6.54 -5.49 16.97
CA LYS A 29 -7.75 -6.17 17.45
C LYS A 29 -9.00 -5.28 17.47
N PRO A 30 -10.13 -5.74 16.92
CA PRO A 30 -11.39 -5.00 16.99
C PRO A 30 -11.92 -4.89 18.43
N GLY A 31 -12.58 -3.77 18.75
CA GLY A 31 -13.25 -3.54 20.05
C GLY A 31 -12.41 -2.78 21.09
N ARG A 32 -11.15 -2.45 20.78
CA ARG A 32 -10.30 -1.64 21.67
C ARG A 32 -10.71 -0.16 21.63
N LEU A 33 -10.63 0.51 22.79
CA LEU A 33 -10.81 1.96 22.88
C LEU A 33 -9.77 2.66 22.00
N VAL A 34 -10.22 3.64 21.22
CA VAL A 34 -9.36 4.43 20.33
C VAL A 34 -8.26 5.14 21.14
N SER A 35 -8.57 5.63 22.34
CA SER A 35 -7.58 6.25 23.25
C SER A 35 -6.44 5.32 23.68
N ALA A 36 -6.60 3.99 23.57
CA ALA A 36 -5.59 3.03 23.97
C ALA A 36 -4.55 2.76 22.88
N VAL A 37 -4.70 3.28 21.65
CA VAL A 37 -3.69 3.08 20.59
C VAL A 37 -2.47 3.94 20.90
N SER A 38 -1.43 3.32 21.43
CA SER A 38 -0.17 3.97 21.79
C SER A 38 0.90 3.82 20.70
N PHE A 39 1.96 4.62 20.79
CA PHE A 39 3.14 4.50 19.94
C PHE A 39 3.74 3.08 19.97
N GLU A 40 3.83 2.47 21.15
CA GLU A 40 4.36 1.11 21.32
C GLU A 40 3.53 0.07 20.54
N MET A 41 2.20 0.20 20.56
CA MET A 41 1.33 -0.67 19.78
C MET A 41 1.54 -0.50 18.27
N LEU A 42 1.71 0.74 17.81
CA LEU A 42 2.00 1.01 16.40
C LEU A 42 3.36 0.46 15.99
N GLN A 43 4.38 0.57 16.85
CA GLN A 43 5.69 -0.02 16.59
C GLN A 43 5.63 -1.56 16.59
N LYS A 44 4.82 -2.16 17.47
CA LYS A 44 4.53 -3.60 17.48
C LYS A 44 3.81 -4.01 16.19
N TYR A 45 2.85 -3.24 15.73
CA TYR A 45 2.18 -3.46 14.45
C TYR A 45 3.17 -3.46 13.28
N VAL A 46 4.08 -2.47 13.19
CA VAL A 46 5.11 -2.42 12.14
C VAL A 46 5.98 -3.67 12.19
N LYS A 47 6.42 -4.10 13.38
CA LYS A 47 7.22 -5.31 13.55
C LYS A 47 6.45 -6.56 13.10
N THR A 48 5.22 -6.75 13.56
CA THR A 48 4.39 -7.89 13.18
C THR A 48 4.12 -7.94 11.68
N ARG A 49 3.73 -6.81 11.06
CA ARG A 49 3.46 -6.79 9.61
C ARG A 49 4.71 -7.02 8.78
N SER A 50 5.87 -6.51 9.20
CA SER A 50 7.13 -6.74 8.47
C SER A 50 7.54 -8.20 8.36
N GLN A 51 7.04 -9.05 9.26
CA GLN A 51 7.29 -10.50 9.28
C GLN A 51 6.18 -11.30 8.61
N ALA A 52 5.06 -10.65 8.27
CA ALA A 52 3.96 -11.31 7.58
C ALA A 52 4.36 -11.59 6.12
N ILE A 53 3.87 -12.72 5.61
CA ILE A 53 4.13 -13.15 4.24
C ILE A 53 2.96 -12.71 3.35
N GLU A 54 3.27 -11.99 2.28
CA GLU A 54 2.33 -11.64 1.23
C GLU A 54 1.98 -12.88 0.38
N ARG A 55 0.92 -12.78 -0.43
CA ARG A 55 0.43 -13.88 -1.30
C ARG A 55 1.51 -14.47 -2.22
N ARG A 56 2.57 -13.72 -2.52
CA ARG A 56 3.67 -14.13 -3.40
C ARG A 56 4.86 -14.75 -2.64
N GLY A 57 4.68 -15.12 -1.38
CA GLY A 57 5.73 -15.73 -0.55
C GLY A 57 6.81 -14.74 -0.08
N GLN A 58 6.62 -13.44 -0.31
CA GLN A 58 7.58 -12.40 0.08
C GLN A 58 7.12 -11.71 1.37
N PRO A 59 8.03 -11.22 2.23
CA PRO A 59 7.68 -10.38 3.36
C PRO A 59 6.95 -9.10 2.91
N VAL A 60 6.05 -8.60 3.75
CA VAL A 60 5.35 -7.33 3.46
C VAL A 60 6.35 -6.19 3.32
N SER A 61 6.26 -5.46 2.21
CA SER A 61 7.17 -4.35 1.97
C SER A 61 7.00 -3.23 3.01
N PRO A 62 8.09 -2.55 3.44
CA PRO A 62 7.97 -1.40 4.36
C PRO A 62 7.09 -0.28 3.78
N MET A 63 7.04 -0.15 2.45
CA MET A 63 6.17 0.78 1.74
C MET A 63 4.68 0.45 1.93
N ALA A 64 4.31 -0.84 1.88
CA ALA A 64 2.94 -1.27 2.13
C ALA A 64 2.53 -0.96 3.57
N ILE A 65 3.37 -1.26 4.56
CA ILE A 65 3.10 -0.94 5.98
C ILE A 65 2.90 0.57 6.18
N ARG A 66 3.70 1.41 5.50
CA ARG A 66 3.53 2.87 5.52
C ARG A 66 2.19 3.29 4.92
N LYS A 67 1.78 2.68 3.80
CA LYS A 67 0.47 2.96 3.18
C LYS A 67 -0.67 2.58 4.13
N GLU A 68 -0.60 1.39 4.73
CA GLU A 68 -1.60 0.93 5.71
C GLU A 68 -1.77 1.93 6.86
N LEU A 69 -0.67 2.37 7.47
CA LEU A 69 -0.70 3.35 8.56
C LEU A 69 -1.13 4.76 8.11
N SER A 70 -0.78 5.16 6.90
CA SER A 70 -1.23 6.44 6.34
C SER A 70 -2.74 6.43 6.10
N SER A 71 -3.28 5.34 5.55
CA SER A 71 -4.72 5.14 5.37
C SER A 71 -5.45 5.18 6.72
N PHE A 72 -4.91 4.51 7.73
CA PHE A 72 -5.47 4.56 9.09
C PHE A 72 -5.36 5.95 9.74
N SER A 73 -4.24 6.65 9.56
CA SER A 73 -4.05 8.03 10.05
C SER A 73 -5.08 8.99 9.44
N SER A 74 -5.41 8.84 8.17
CA SER A 74 -6.46 9.62 7.51
C SER A 74 -7.83 9.38 8.15
N ALA A 75 -8.19 8.10 8.36
CA ALA A 75 -9.44 7.75 9.06
C ALA A 75 -9.47 8.30 10.49
N TRP A 76 -8.34 8.24 11.20
CA TRP A 76 -8.20 8.81 12.54
C TRP A 76 -8.40 10.31 12.56
N SER A 77 -7.78 11.03 11.62
CA SER A 77 -7.86 12.49 11.51
C SER A 77 -9.29 12.94 11.23
N TRP A 78 -10.05 12.19 10.43
CA TRP A 78 -11.49 12.43 10.27
C TRP A 78 -12.26 12.17 11.55
N GLY A 79 -11.94 11.11 12.28
CA GLY A 79 -12.52 10.83 13.59
C GLY A 79 -12.30 11.96 14.59
N LEU A 80 -11.08 12.52 14.62
CA LEU A 80 -10.72 13.68 15.45
C LEU A 80 -11.53 14.91 15.07
N ARG A 81 -11.61 15.24 13.77
CA ARG A 81 -12.40 16.39 13.26
C ARG A 81 -13.89 16.27 13.54
N MET A 82 -14.42 15.05 13.56
CA MET A 82 -15.83 14.77 13.89
C MET A 82 -16.10 14.65 15.39
N GLY A 83 -15.11 14.90 16.26
CA GLY A 83 -15.25 14.74 17.72
C GLY A 83 -15.47 13.30 18.18
N ARG A 84 -15.16 12.30 17.34
CA ARG A 84 -15.28 10.87 17.66
C ARG A 84 -14.02 10.32 18.32
N VAL A 85 -12.91 11.02 18.16
CA VAL A 85 -11.63 10.73 18.80
C VAL A 85 -11.16 12.03 19.44
N SER A 86 -10.59 11.96 20.64
CA SER A 86 -10.10 13.13 21.38
C SER A 86 -8.58 13.24 21.39
N VAL A 87 -7.87 12.18 21.00
CA VAL A 87 -6.41 12.10 21.05
C VAL A 87 -5.81 12.10 19.64
N PRO A 88 -4.66 12.77 19.42
CA PRO A 88 -3.97 12.74 18.14
C PRO A 88 -3.34 11.37 17.86
N PHE A 89 -3.17 11.03 16.58
CA PHE A 89 -2.60 9.74 16.18
C PHE A 89 -1.08 9.69 16.39
N ALA A 90 -0.60 8.80 17.26
CA ALA A 90 0.79 8.71 17.71
C ALA A 90 1.76 8.01 16.72
N HIS A 91 1.74 8.39 15.44
CA HIS A 91 2.55 7.75 14.38
C HIS A 91 3.93 8.35 14.15
N LYS A 92 4.23 9.50 14.75
CA LYS A 92 5.52 10.19 14.59
C LYS A 92 6.63 9.38 15.25
N GLY A 93 7.75 9.20 14.55
CA GLY A 93 8.93 8.49 15.07
C GLY A 93 8.91 6.97 14.88
N LEU A 94 7.92 6.40 14.19
CA LEU A 94 7.88 4.97 13.90
C LEU A 94 9.08 4.53 13.05
N ARG A 95 9.72 3.43 13.46
CA ARG A 95 10.86 2.84 12.76
C ARG A 95 10.38 1.71 11.84
N TYR A 96 10.69 1.84 10.55
CA TYR A 96 10.35 0.88 9.52
C TYR A 96 11.58 0.06 9.12
N PRO A 97 11.40 -1.19 8.65
CA PRO A 97 12.50 -1.96 8.09
C PRO A 97 13.13 -1.25 6.89
N LYS A 98 14.39 -1.58 6.61
CA LYS A 98 15.09 -1.06 5.43
C LYS A 98 14.34 -1.47 4.18
N THR A 99 14.13 -0.52 3.28
CA THR A 99 13.55 -0.77 1.97
C THR A 99 14.64 -1.18 0.99
N THR A 100 14.39 -2.22 0.21
CA THR A 100 15.13 -2.43 -1.04
C THR A 100 14.80 -1.29 -1.99
N GLU A 101 15.81 -0.77 -2.67
CA GLU A 101 15.63 0.31 -3.65
C GLU A 101 14.67 -0.12 -4.76
N LYS A 102 13.89 0.83 -5.28
CA LYS A 102 13.10 0.56 -6.48
C LYS A 102 14.06 0.22 -7.62
N PRO A 103 13.72 -0.75 -8.49
CA PRO A 103 14.52 -0.99 -9.67
C PRO A 103 14.59 0.31 -10.50
N PRO A 104 15.72 0.54 -11.19
CA PRO A 104 15.88 1.72 -12.03
C PRO A 104 14.81 1.75 -13.13
N PHE A 105 14.51 2.94 -13.61
CA PHE A 105 13.65 3.11 -14.77
C PHE A 105 14.26 2.34 -15.95
N ARG A 106 13.48 1.44 -16.57
CA ARG A 106 13.92 0.69 -17.75
C ARG A 106 13.50 1.42 -19.01
N SER A 107 14.45 1.61 -19.91
CA SER A 107 14.18 2.13 -21.25
C SER A 107 13.38 1.13 -22.08
N TRP A 108 12.72 1.62 -23.14
CA TRP A 108 11.93 0.78 -24.03
C TRP A 108 12.74 -0.38 -24.63
N LYS A 109 13.97 -0.11 -25.11
CA LYS A 109 14.87 -1.12 -25.68
C LYS A 109 15.25 -2.20 -24.68
N GLU A 110 15.42 -1.85 -23.40
CA GLU A 110 15.71 -2.83 -22.35
C GLU A 110 14.51 -3.73 -22.05
N ILE A 111 13.29 -3.17 -22.09
CA ILE A 111 12.05 -3.95 -21.94
C ILE A 111 11.91 -4.95 -23.10
N GLU A 112 12.11 -4.51 -24.34
CA GLU A 112 12.07 -5.38 -25.53
C GLU A 112 13.11 -6.48 -25.47
N ARG A 113 14.36 -6.14 -25.11
CA ARG A 113 15.43 -7.12 -24.95
C ARG A 113 15.08 -8.18 -23.90
N GLN A 114 14.50 -7.78 -22.77
CA GLN A 114 14.13 -8.72 -21.70
C GLN A 114 12.95 -9.62 -22.10
N ILE A 115 11.97 -9.10 -22.85
CA ILE A 115 10.89 -9.90 -23.45
C ILE A 115 11.48 -10.96 -24.39
N ALA A 116 12.39 -10.56 -25.28
CA ALA A 116 13.02 -11.45 -26.25
C ALA A 116 13.85 -12.55 -25.59
N CYS A 117 14.48 -12.27 -24.43
CA CYS A 117 15.23 -13.25 -23.64
C CYS A 117 14.35 -14.14 -22.74
N GLY A 118 13.01 -14.02 -22.77
CA GLY A 118 12.09 -14.85 -21.97
C GLY A 118 12.14 -14.59 -20.46
N GLY A 119 12.84 -13.55 -20.01
CA GLY A 119 13.11 -13.25 -18.60
C GLY A 119 12.01 -12.48 -17.87
N LEU A 120 10.77 -12.54 -18.35
CA LEU A 120 9.65 -11.86 -17.69
C LEU A 120 8.94 -12.82 -16.74
N THR A 121 8.94 -12.47 -15.45
CA THR A 121 7.95 -12.99 -14.51
C THR A 121 6.55 -12.53 -14.96
N GLU A 122 5.52 -13.35 -14.73
CA GLU A 122 4.12 -13.16 -15.19
C GLU A 122 3.53 -11.75 -14.94
N VAL A 123 4.02 -11.10 -13.88
CA VAL A 123 3.68 -9.72 -13.47
C VAL A 123 4.17 -8.67 -14.47
N GLN A 124 5.35 -8.89 -15.08
CA GLN A 124 5.97 -7.98 -16.02
C GLN A 124 5.35 -8.11 -17.42
N SER A 125 4.87 -9.30 -17.79
CA SER A 125 4.17 -9.58 -19.06
C SER A 125 2.81 -8.86 -19.16
N SER A 126 2.11 -8.70 -18.04
CA SER A 126 0.84 -7.97 -18.01
C SER A 126 1.01 -6.46 -18.21
N GLN A 127 2.11 -5.88 -17.75
CA GLN A 127 2.40 -4.45 -17.91
C GLN A 127 2.84 -4.09 -19.34
N SER A 128 3.63 -4.97 -19.99
CA SER A 128 4.09 -4.76 -21.38
C SER A 128 2.95 -4.83 -22.39
N ARG A 129 1.95 -5.72 -22.16
CA ARG A 129 0.77 -5.87 -23.03
C ARG A 129 -0.13 -4.63 -23.04
N VAL A 130 -0.25 -3.94 -21.90
CA VAL A 130 -1.05 -2.70 -21.79
C VAL A 130 -0.36 -1.51 -22.49
N LEU A 131 0.97 -1.44 -22.43
CA LEU A 131 1.75 -0.38 -23.10
C LEU A 131 1.70 -0.50 -24.63
N ARG A 132 1.71 -1.74 -25.15
CA ARG A 132 1.63 -2.01 -26.60
C ARG A 132 0.31 -1.53 -27.23
N ASN A 133 -0.78 -1.49 -26.46
CA ASN A 133 -2.12 -1.14 -26.97
C ASN A 133 -2.50 0.34 -26.80
N ARG A 134 -1.63 1.18 -26.20
CA ARG A 134 -1.92 2.60 -25.91
C ARG A 134 -1.27 3.60 -26.85
N ILE A 135 -0.42 3.16 -27.78
CA ILE A 135 0.28 4.04 -28.71
C ILE A 135 -0.23 3.75 -30.12
N PRO A 136 -0.95 4.67 -30.79
CA PRO A 136 -1.26 4.51 -32.21
C PRO A 136 0.05 4.46 -32.98
N ALA A 137 0.14 3.56 -33.96
CA ALA A 137 1.31 3.37 -34.81
C ALA A 137 1.65 4.66 -35.59
N ALA A 138 2.31 5.61 -34.92
CA ALA A 138 2.75 6.86 -35.50
C ALA A 138 4.23 6.70 -35.88
N ARG A 139 4.42 6.43 -37.17
CA ARG A 139 5.48 6.96 -38.03
C ARG A 139 6.91 6.87 -37.48
N MET A 140 7.61 5.80 -37.88
CA MET A 140 9.07 5.82 -38.02
C MET A 140 9.37 6.09 -39.50
N PRO A 141 10.23 7.07 -39.85
CA PRO A 141 10.84 7.15 -41.19
C PRO A 141 11.82 5.99 -41.42
#